data_AF-A0A0C9W3L8-F1
#
_entry.id   AF-A0A0C9W3L8-F1
#
_cell.length_a   1.000
_cell.length_b   1.000
_cell.length_c   1.000
_cell.angle_alpha   90.00
_cell.angle_beta   90.00
_cell.angle_gamma   90.00
#
_symmetry.space_group_name_H-M   'P 1'
#
loop_
_entity.id
_entity.type
_entity.pdbx_description
1 polymer ?
#
loop_
_entity_poly.entity_id
_entity_poly.type
_entity_poly.pdbx_seq_one_letter_code
_entity_poly.pdbx_strand_id
1 'polypeptide(L)'
;MKPHIKHYLSLADNRFQRHISFIFVMMNIIQRRTSFFQCRLAFRRSWFPKVSAALNRISDDALDGMLDKLKKNPHAKPDNDSEKAATELLRYVQYVSKEITGSSAEVNAMREEIWSIIRSGGLPHLYVTINPADFHNPLFQIFA
;
A
#
# COMPACT_ATOMS: atom_id res chain seq x y z
N MET A 1 3.79 -15.99 18.38
CA MET A 1 2.38 -15.91 17.87
C MET A 1 2.18 -16.68 16.56
N LYS A 2 2.89 -16.35 15.47
CA LYS A 2 2.81 -17.10 14.19
C LYS A 2 3.01 -18.64 14.36
N PRO A 3 3.97 -19.13 15.18
CA PRO A 3 4.11 -20.58 15.42
C PRO A 3 2.89 -21.22 16.09
N HIS A 4 2.24 -20.53 17.03
CA HIS A 4 1.03 -21.04 17.69
C HIS A 4 -0.16 -21.13 16.73
N ILE A 5 -0.34 -20.12 15.86
CA ILE A 5 -1.38 -20.14 14.84
C ILE A 5 -1.12 -21.29 13.85
N LYS A 6 0.14 -21.47 13.43
CA LYS A 6 0.53 -22.61 12.59
C LYS A 6 0.18 -23.94 13.26
N HIS A 7 0.48 -24.09 14.55
CA HIS A 7 0.13 -25.28 15.31
C HIS A 7 -1.39 -25.53 15.37
N TYR A 8 -2.19 -24.50 15.66
CA TYR A 8 -3.64 -24.60 15.69
C TYR A 8 -4.23 -24.98 14.33
N LEU A 9 -3.67 -24.46 13.25
CA LEU A 9 -4.07 -24.83 11.90
C LEU A 9 -3.61 -26.25 11.53
N SER A 10 -2.53 -26.79 12.11
CA SER A 10 -2.05 -28.15 11.83
C SER A 10 -2.67 -29.25 12.71
N LEU A 11 -3.66 -28.93 13.55
CA LEU A 11 -4.33 -29.93 14.37
C LEU A 11 -5.12 -30.92 13.50
N ALA A 12 -5.05 -32.21 13.83
CA ALA A 12 -5.69 -33.30 13.07
C ALA A 12 -7.20 -33.13 12.90
N ASP A 13 -7.86 -32.51 13.87
CA ASP A 13 -9.30 -32.26 13.90
C ASP A 13 -9.74 -31.13 12.92
N ASN A 14 -8.81 -30.37 12.32
CA ASN A 14 -9.10 -29.26 11.41
C ASN A 14 -10.06 -28.18 11.94
N ARG A 15 -10.40 -28.21 13.25
CA ARG A 15 -11.40 -27.34 13.88
C ARG A 15 -11.13 -25.85 13.61
N PHE A 16 -9.86 -25.44 13.66
CA PHE A 16 -9.45 -24.05 13.45
C PHE A 16 -9.32 -23.67 11.99
N GLN A 17 -9.09 -24.64 11.10
CA GLN A 17 -9.11 -24.40 9.65
C GLN A 17 -10.54 -24.15 9.16
N ARG A 18 -11.51 -24.93 9.68
CA ARG A 18 -12.93 -24.84 9.31
C ARG A 18 -13.69 -23.75 10.08
N HIS A 19 -13.12 -23.22 11.16
CA HIS A 19 -13.77 -22.19 11.95
C HIS A 19 -13.90 -20.88 11.16
N ILE A 20 -15.15 -20.44 10.96
CA ILE A 20 -15.56 -19.32 10.10
C ILE A 20 -14.69 -18.07 10.31
N SER A 21 -14.46 -17.66 11.56
CA SER A 21 -13.79 -16.40 11.87
C SER A 21 -12.33 -16.53 12.31
N PHE A 22 -11.80 -17.74 12.52
CA PHE A 22 -10.53 -17.91 13.22
C PHE A 22 -9.36 -17.34 12.42
N ILE A 23 -9.28 -17.72 11.14
CA ILE A 23 -8.24 -17.26 10.21
C ILE A 23 -8.30 -15.73 10.09
N PHE A 24 -9.49 -15.17 9.94
CA PHE A 24 -9.68 -13.72 9.81
C PHE A 24 -9.22 -12.95 11.04
N VAL A 25 -9.63 -13.37 12.24
CA VAL A 25 -9.24 -12.73 13.50
C VAL A 25 -7.74 -12.83 13.72
N MET A 26 -7.16 -14.02 13.54
CA MET A 26 -5.73 -14.23 13.70
C MET A 26 -4.91 -13.41 12.71
N MET A 27 -5.33 -13.33 11.45
CA MET A 27 -4.67 -12.49 10.45
C MET A 27 -4.73 -11.01 10.82
N ASN A 28 -5.89 -10.50 11.25
CA ASN A 28 -6.03 -9.12 11.72
C ASN A 28 -5.10 -8.80 12.89
N ILE A 29 -5.00 -9.70 13.87
CA ILE A 29 -4.10 -9.52 15.02
C ILE A 29 -2.63 -9.51 14.56
N ILE A 30 -2.24 -10.42 13.65
CA ILE A 30 -0.89 -10.44 13.07
C ILE A 30 -0.58 -9.13 12.35
N GLN A 31 -1.46 -8.71 11.43
CA GLN A 31 -1.29 -7.50 10.64
C GLN A 31 -1.18 -6.28 11.55
N ARG A 32 -2.14 -6.08 12.45
CA ARG A 32 -2.14 -4.94 13.39
C ARG A 32 -0.86 -4.88 14.21
N ARG A 33 -0.43 -6.01 14.81
CA ARG A 33 0.81 -6.04 15.61
C ARG A 33 2.05 -5.77 14.78
N THR A 34 2.11 -6.29 13.56
CA THR A 34 3.24 -6.07 12.66
C THR A 34 3.31 -4.60 12.25
N SER A 35 2.21 -4.02 11.78
CA SER A 35 2.13 -2.61 11.41
C SER A 35 2.50 -1.69 12.57
N PHE A 36 1.96 -1.92 13.78
CA PHE A 36 2.33 -1.12 14.96
C PHE A 36 3.82 -1.21 15.29
N PHE A 37 4.37 -2.43 15.25
CA PHE A 37 5.78 -2.64 15.54
C PHE A 37 6.67 -1.91 14.53
N GLN A 38 6.36 -2.02 13.23
CA GLN A 38 7.14 -1.34 12.21
C GLN A 38 6.97 0.17 12.24
N CYS A 39 5.75 0.68 12.46
CA CYS A 39 5.54 2.11 12.66
C CYS A 39 6.37 2.63 13.83
N ARG A 40 6.46 1.86 14.92
CA ARG A 40 7.28 2.22 16.09
C ARG A 40 8.78 2.24 15.78
N LEU A 41 9.26 1.36 14.89
CA LEU A 41 10.66 1.33 14.46
C LEU A 41 10.99 2.47 13.49
N ALA A 42 10.11 2.73 12.52
CA ALA A 42 10.27 3.81 11.54
C ALA A 42 10.19 5.19 12.19
N PHE A 43 9.35 5.35 13.21
CA PHE A 43 9.13 6.63 13.86
C PHE A 43 10.30 7.02 14.77
N ARG A 44 10.96 8.14 14.45
CA ARG A 44 11.99 8.73 15.31
C ARG A 44 11.35 9.54 16.42
N ARG A 45 11.75 9.32 17.68
CA ARG A 45 11.25 10.10 18.84
C ARG A 45 11.44 11.61 18.68
N SER A 46 12.51 12.04 18.02
CA SER A 46 12.80 13.44 17.71
C SER A 46 11.78 14.11 16.79
N TRP A 47 10.99 13.34 16.05
CA TRP A 47 9.95 13.87 15.18
C TRP A 47 8.66 14.19 15.95
N PHE A 48 8.47 13.63 17.14
CA PHE A 48 7.23 13.82 17.90
C PHE A 48 6.90 15.30 18.17
N PRO A 49 7.82 16.15 18.64
CA PRO A 49 7.52 17.58 18.82
C PRO A 49 7.20 18.28 17.50
N LYS A 50 7.86 17.90 16.40
CA LYS A 50 7.63 18.49 15.07
C LYS A 50 6.27 18.13 14.52
N VAL A 51 5.89 16.85 14.63
CA VAL A 51 4.58 16.34 14.21
C VAL A 51 3.47 16.96 15.03
N SER A 52 3.64 17.07 16.35
CA SER A 52 2.65 17.73 17.22
C SER A 52 2.50 19.22 16.90
N ALA A 53 3.61 19.93 16.68
CA ALA A 53 3.57 21.33 16.28
C ALA A 53 2.93 21.54 14.90
N ALA A 54 3.22 20.66 13.94
CA ALA A 54 2.58 20.68 12.62
C ALA A 54 1.07 20.40 12.72
N LEU A 55 0.67 19.41 13.52
CA LEU A 55 -0.74 19.07 13.74
C LEU A 55 -1.54 20.25 14.32
N ASN A 56 -0.97 20.96 15.30
CA ASN A 56 -1.62 22.12 15.92
C ASN A 56 -1.74 23.35 14.98
N ARG A 57 -0.95 23.40 13.90
CA ARG A 57 -0.96 24.51 12.92
C ARG A 57 -1.94 24.28 11.77
N ILE A 58 -2.45 23.06 11.63
CA ILE A 58 -3.38 22.71 10.55
C ILE A 58 -4.79 23.12 10.99
N SER A 59 -5.47 23.90 10.14
CA SER A 59 -6.89 24.17 10.25
C SER A 59 -7.67 23.26 9.30
N ASP A 60 -8.90 22.90 9.68
CA ASP A 60 -9.76 22.03 8.88
C ASP A 60 -10.03 22.65 7.49
N ASP A 61 -10.30 23.97 7.44
CA ASP A 61 -10.51 24.70 6.19
C ASP A 61 -9.31 24.63 5.23
N ALA A 62 -8.08 24.57 5.77
CA ALA A 62 -6.88 24.47 4.96
C ALA A 62 -6.69 23.06 4.39
N LEU A 63 -7.16 22.01 5.08
CA LEU A 63 -7.14 20.65 4.56
C LEU A 63 -8.12 20.48 3.41
N ASP A 64 -9.34 21.01 3.54
CA ASP A 64 -10.36 20.95 2.48
C ASP A 64 -9.91 21.71 1.23
N GLY A 65 -9.38 22.93 1.41
CA GLY A 65 -8.81 23.71 0.32
C GLY A 65 -7.65 22.99 -0.39
N MET A 66 -6.77 22.34 0.38
CA MET A 66 -5.66 21.57 -0.17
C MET A 66 -6.13 20.29 -0.90
N LEU A 67 -7.14 19.60 -0.37
CA LEU A 67 -7.74 18.43 -1.02
C LEU A 67 -8.34 18.80 -2.38
N ASP A 68 -9.05 19.91 -2.46
CA ASP A 68 -9.65 20.36 -3.71
C ASP A 68 -8.60 20.84 -4.72
N LYS A 69 -7.51 21.46 -4.26
CA LYS A 69 -6.34 21.77 -5.08
C LYS A 69 -5.69 20.50 -5.64
N LEU A 70 -5.47 19.49 -4.80
CA LEU A 70 -4.86 18.21 -5.20
C LEU A 70 -5.74 17.40 -6.16
N LYS A 71 -7.06 17.45 -6.01
CA LYS A 71 -8.00 16.83 -6.97
C LYS A 71 -7.91 17.46 -8.36
N LYS A 72 -7.77 18.79 -8.44
CA LYS A 72 -7.64 19.52 -9.71
C LYS A 72 -6.26 19.34 -10.32
N ASN A 73 -5.22 19.37 -9.51
CA ASN A 73 -3.84 19.21 -9.95
C ASN A 73 -3.05 18.37 -8.93
N PRO A 74 -2.61 17.15 -9.30
CA PRO A 74 -1.78 16.30 -8.43
C PRO A 74 -0.45 16.93 -8.00
N HIS A 75 0.03 17.95 -8.72
CA HIS A 75 1.28 18.66 -8.43
C HIS A 75 1.06 20.06 -7.83
N ALA A 76 -0.14 20.33 -7.30
CA ALA A 76 -0.43 21.58 -6.61
C ALA A 76 0.57 21.82 -5.46
N LYS A 77 1.13 23.03 -5.40
CA LYS A 77 2.01 23.44 -4.32
C LYS A 77 1.20 24.09 -3.19
N PRO A 78 1.65 23.95 -1.93
CA PRO A 78 1.03 24.65 -0.82
C PRO A 78 1.37 26.14 -0.89
N ASP A 79 0.34 26.98 -0.77
CA ASP A 79 0.48 28.44 -0.77
C ASP A 79 0.49 28.99 0.65
N ASN A 80 -0.40 28.47 1.50
CA ASN A 80 -0.59 28.94 2.87
C ASN A 80 0.29 28.18 3.87
N ASP A 81 0.60 28.78 5.01
CA ASP A 81 1.43 28.15 6.03
C ASP A 81 0.77 26.91 6.65
N SER A 82 -0.57 26.89 6.75
CA SER A 82 -1.34 25.71 7.15
C SER A 82 -1.24 24.57 6.11
N GLU A 83 -1.25 24.89 4.82
CA GLU A 83 -1.06 23.89 3.74
C GLU A 83 0.38 23.35 3.74
N LYS A 84 1.37 24.19 4.05
CA LYS A 84 2.77 23.76 4.24
C LYS A 84 2.90 22.82 5.45
N ALA A 85 2.22 23.12 6.55
CA ALA A 85 2.19 22.22 7.71
C ALA A 85 1.51 20.88 7.37
N ALA A 86 0.42 20.89 6.60
CA ALA A 86 -0.27 19.69 6.14
C ALA A 86 0.59 18.83 5.20
N THR A 87 1.28 19.44 4.24
CA THR A 87 2.24 18.73 3.37
C THR A 87 3.43 18.17 4.15
N GLU A 88 3.95 18.89 5.15
CA GLU A 88 5.00 18.38 6.02
C GLU A 88 4.52 17.16 6.84
N LEU A 89 3.32 17.24 7.42
CA LEU A 89 2.70 16.14 8.15
C LEU A 89 2.51 14.92 7.25
N LEU A 90 1.99 15.13 6.04
CA LEU A 90 1.79 14.09 5.05
C LEU A 90 3.10 13.35 4.72
N ARG A 91 4.23 14.06 4.65
CA ARG A 91 5.55 13.43 4.45
C ARG A 91 5.93 12.48 5.57
N TYR A 92 5.70 12.85 6.84
CA TYR A 92 5.96 11.96 7.97
C TYR A 92 5.03 10.73 7.93
N VAL A 93 3.76 10.93 7.58
CA VAL A 93 2.77 9.84 7.43
C VAL A 93 3.17 8.90 6.30
N GLN A 94 3.57 9.42 5.15
CA GLN A 94 4.01 8.62 3.99
C GLN A 94 5.26 7.81 4.32
N TYR A 95 6.22 8.40 5.03
CA TYR A 95 7.44 7.70 5.45
C TYR A 95 7.12 6.50 6.35
N VAL A 96 6.27 6.69 7.36
CA VAL A 96 5.87 5.61 8.27
C VAL A 96 4.96 4.60 7.56
N SER A 97 4.13 5.05 6.63
CA SER A 97 3.19 4.20 5.89
C SER A 97 3.89 3.14 5.04
N LYS A 98 5.12 3.37 4.55
CA LYS A 98 5.86 2.38 3.75
C LYS A 98 5.98 1.02 4.43
N GLU A 99 6.05 1.01 5.76
CA GLU A 99 6.19 -0.20 6.56
C GLU A 99 4.84 -0.88 6.90
N ILE A 100 3.72 -0.27 6.50
CA ILE A 100 2.38 -0.82 6.69
C ILE A 100 2.03 -1.65 5.45
N THR A 101 1.84 -2.95 5.67
CA THR A 101 1.39 -3.87 4.62
C THR A 101 0.04 -3.43 4.04
N GLY A 102 -0.06 -3.39 2.71
CA GLY A 102 -1.21 -2.94 1.95
C GLY A 102 -1.31 -1.42 1.78
N SER A 103 -0.33 -0.65 2.26
CA SER A 103 -0.32 0.80 2.06
C SER A 103 0.03 1.15 0.61
N SER A 104 -0.42 2.33 0.16
CA SER A 104 -0.01 2.88 -1.14
C SER A 104 1.50 3.06 -1.26
N ALA A 105 2.17 3.35 -0.13
CA ALA A 105 3.62 3.51 -0.07
C ALA A 105 4.38 2.18 -0.27
N GLU A 106 3.91 1.08 0.33
CA GLU A 106 4.46 -0.26 0.09
C GLU A 106 4.27 -0.68 -1.37
N VAL A 107 3.09 -0.46 -1.94
CA VAL A 107 2.80 -0.77 -3.36
C VAL A 107 3.74 0.00 -4.29
N ASN A 108 3.97 1.29 -4.03
CA ASN A 108 4.92 2.07 -4.82
C ASN A 108 6.36 1.56 -4.65
N ALA A 109 6.77 1.20 -3.42
CA ALA A 109 8.09 0.63 -3.18
C ALA A 109 8.30 -0.70 -3.94
N MET A 110 7.30 -1.58 -3.96
CA MET A 110 7.35 -2.83 -4.75
C MET A 110 7.46 -2.56 -6.25
N ARG A 111 6.77 -1.55 -6.77
CA ARG A 111 6.90 -1.16 -8.19
C ARG A 111 8.32 -0.71 -8.51
N GLU A 112 8.91 0.12 -7.67
CA GLU A 112 10.31 0.56 -7.84
C GLU A 112 11.29 -0.61 -7.79
N GLU A 113 11.04 -1.61 -6.93
CA GLU A 113 11.84 -2.83 -6.88
C GLU A 113 11.74 -3.63 -8.18
N ILE A 114 10.53 -3.81 -8.73
CA ILE A 114 10.30 -4.44 -10.04
C ILE A 114 11.07 -3.68 -11.13
N TRP A 115 11.00 -2.35 -11.15
CA TRP A 115 11.74 -1.54 -12.12
C TRP A 115 13.25 -1.68 -11.97
N SER A 116 13.75 -1.77 -10.74
CA SER A 116 15.17 -2.01 -10.46
C SER A 116 15.62 -3.38 -10.99
N ILE A 117 14.81 -4.42 -10.79
CA ILE A 117 15.08 -5.76 -11.34
C ILE A 117 15.08 -5.72 -12.88
N ILE A 118 14.09 -5.06 -13.50
CA ILE A 118 14.03 -4.92 -14.96
C ILE A 118 15.28 -4.21 -15.50
N ARG A 119 15.72 -3.14 -14.83
CA ARG A 119 16.89 -2.36 -15.27
C ARG A 119 18.20 -3.13 -15.14
N SER A 120 18.31 -3.98 -14.12
CA SER A 120 19.54 -4.74 -13.83
C SER A 120 19.62 -6.10 -14.53
N GLY A 121 18.50 -6.81 -14.65
CA GLY A 121 18.40 -8.17 -15.20
C GLY A 121 17.73 -8.25 -16.57
N GLY A 122 17.27 -7.14 -17.13
CA GLY A 122 16.49 -7.11 -18.37
C GLY A 122 14.99 -7.31 -18.13
N LEU A 123 14.21 -7.15 -19.20
CA LEU A 123 12.76 -7.31 -19.13
C LEU A 123 12.39 -8.77 -18.82
N PRO A 124 11.49 -9.05 -17.87
CA PRO A 124 10.94 -10.40 -17.71
C PRO A 124 10.27 -10.81 -19.02
N HIS A 125 10.44 -12.07 -19.42
CA HIS A 125 9.83 -12.59 -20.64
C HIS A 125 8.31 -12.43 -20.58
N LEU A 126 7.77 -11.50 -21.36
CA LEU A 126 6.34 -11.28 -21.51
C LEU A 126 5.79 -12.33 -22.48
N TYR A 127 5.09 -13.33 -21.94
CA TYR A 127 4.33 -14.28 -22.75
C TYR A 127 2.94 -13.69 -23.02
N VAL A 128 2.71 -13.24 -24.25
CA VAL A 128 1.39 -12.83 -24.73
C VAL A 128 0.85 -13.94 -25.61
N THR A 129 -0.25 -14.58 -25.18
CA THR A 129 -1.03 -15.46 -26.05
C THR A 129 -2.09 -14.63 -26.76
N ILE A 130 -1.85 -14.32 -28.03
CA ILE A 130 -2.86 -13.73 -28.89
C ILE A 130 -3.72 -14.88 -29.40
N ASN A 131 -4.96 -14.98 -28.91
CA ASN A 131 -5.97 -15.89 -29.45
C ASN A 131 -6.93 -15.09 -30.35
N PRO A 132 -6.63 -14.92 -31.65
CA PRO A 132 -7.53 -14.19 -32.54
C PRO A 132 -8.85 -14.97 -32.66
N ALA A 133 -9.97 -14.27 -32.54
CA ALA A 133 -11.28 -14.85 -32.83
C ALA A 133 -11.33 -15.30 -34.30
N ASP A 134 -11.64 -16.57 -34.51
CA ASP A 134 -11.83 -17.22 -35.81
C ASP A 134 -12.90 -16.54 -36.67
N PHE A 135 -13.99 -16.07 -36.06
CA PHE A 135 -15.09 -15.41 -36.78
C PHE A 135 -14.73 -14.05 -37.42
N HIS A 136 -13.67 -13.38 -36.95
CA HIS A 136 -13.29 -12.04 -37.42
C HIS A 136 -12.00 -12.01 -38.24
N ASN A 137 -11.39 -13.17 -38.48
CA ASN A 137 -10.14 -13.25 -39.22
C ASN A 137 -10.39 -13.67 -40.68
N PRO A 138 -10.12 -12.79 -41.68
CA PRO A 138 -10.39 -13.08 -43.09
C PRO A 138 -9.58 -14.27 -43.63
N LEU A 139 -8.50 -14.68 -42.97
CA LEU A 139 -7.72 -15.88 -43.35
C LEU A 139 -8.42 -17.20 -42.98
N PHE A 140 -9.28 -17.21 -41.95
CA PHE A 140 -9.99 -18.41 -41.50
C PHE A 140 -11.36 -18.58 -42.15
N GLN A 141 -11.92 -17.53 -42.77
CA GLN A 141 -13.14 -17.62 -43.58
C GLN A 141 -12.94 -18.38 -44.91
N ILE A 142 -11.70 -18.52 -45.39
CA ILE A 142 -11.39 -19.20 -46.65
C ILE A 142 -11.47 -20.74 -46.50
N PHE A 143 -11.34 -21.26 -45.27
CA PHE A 143 -11.41 -22.69 -44.97
C PHE A 143 -12.76 -23.16 -44.42
N ALA A 144 -13.78 -22.29 -44.43
CA ALA A 144 -15.15 -22.60 -43.99
C ALA A 144 -16.07 -22.95 -45.18
#